data_AF-A0A3R7AGL4-F1
#
_entry.id   AF-A0A3R7AGL4-F1
#
_cell.length_a   1.000
_cell.length_b   1.000
_cell.length_c   1.000
_cell.angle_alpha   90.00
_cell.angle_beta   90.00
_cell.angle_gamma   90.00
#
_symmetry.space_group_name_H-M   'P 1'
#
loop_
_entity.id
_entity.type
_entity.pdbx_description
1 polymer ?
#
loop_
_entity_poly.entity_id
_entity_poly.type
_entity_poly.pdbx_seq_one_letter_code
_entity_poly.pdbx_strand_id
1 'polypeptide(L)'
;ASKSKSLYFQSLLHAREWTAGSSNLYALSSMLDAIANKDQTAADSYNLYFVPIVNIDGYDISWNSNRLQRKNANEVDLNRNWPAAFKHWIDKWLKIKSSELAGCVDVHSYGGGGLVQYPNRDTTEPIGNDDDEKFKVLGDKVADAASSTNYKAQTAGSFGVAIGAFVDYI
;
A
#
# COMPACT_ATOMS: atom_id res chain seq x y z
N ALA A 1 10.04 11.32 20.51
CA ALA A 1 9.45 12.61 20.10
C ALA A 1 8.84 12.45 18.71
N SER A 2 7.68 13.09 18.45
CA SER A 2 7.01 13.06 17.14
C SER A 2 7.94 13.61 16.04
N LYS A 3 7.96 12.97 14.87
CA LYS A 3 8.71 13.42 13.68
C LYS A 3 7.85 14.36 12.83
N SER A 4 8.48 15.14 11.94
CA SER A 4 7.80 16.05 11.01
C SER A 4 7.26 15.36 9.76
N LYS A 5 7.72 14.14 9.47
CA LYS A 5 7.29 13.34 8.33
C LYS A 5 6.79 11.96 8.77
N SER A 6 5.92 11.39 7.96
CA SER A 6 5.20 10.15 8.23
C SER A 6 5.21 9.21 7.03
N LEU A 7 5.31 7.91 7.27
CA LEU A 7 5.15 6.86 6.27
C LEU A 7 3.95 5.99 6.63
N TYR A 8 3.12 5.68 5.65
CA TYR A 8 1.88 4.91 5.84
C TYR A 8 1.94 3.57 5.09
N PHE A 9 1.67 2.48 5.78
CA PHE A 9 1.74 1.11 5.24
C PHE A 9 0.39 0.43 5.45
N GLN A 10 -0.24 -0.03 4.38
CA GLN A 10 -1.51 -0.73 4.48
C GLN A 10 -1.53 -2.02 3.67
N SER A 11 -2.52 -2.86 3.97
CA SER A 11 -2.78 -4.11 3.27
C SER A 11 -4.25 -4.50 3.41
N LEU A 12 -4.64 -5.54 2.65
CA LEU A 12 -6.01 -6.08 2.64
C LEU A 12 -7.07 -5.02 2.30
N LEU A 13 -6.78 -4.15 1.34
CA LEU A 13 -7.82 -3.44 0.60
C LEU A 13 -8.75 -4.45 -0.11
N HIS A 14 -8.19 -5.55 -0.61
CA HIS A 14 -8.93 -6.71 -1.09
C HIS A 14 -8.89 -7.83 -0.05
N ALA A 15 -10.07 -8.27 0.40
CA ALA A 15 -10.20 -9.17 1.54
C ALA A 15 -9.52 -10.55 1.37
N ARG A 16 -9.60 -11.15 0.18
CA ARG A 16 -9.02 -12.48 -0.09
C ARG A 16 -7.50 -12.56 -0.10
N GLU A 17 -6.80 -11.42 -0.11
CA GLU A 17 -5.35 -11.32 -0.32
C GLU A 17 -4.56 -11.54 0.97
N TRP A 18 -4.87 -12.60 1.71
CA TRP A 18 -4.41 -12.84 3.09
C TRP A 18 -2.89 -12.68 3.29
N THR A 19 -2.09 -13.10 2.32
CA THR A 19 -0.63 -12.95 2.38
C THR A 19 -0.19 -11.50 2.53
N ALA A 20 -0.89 -10.55 1.89
CA ALA A 20 -0.60 -9.12 2.05
C ALA A 20 -0.78 -8.66 3.50
N GLY A 21 -1.85 -9.11 4.16
CA GLY A 21 -2.10 -8.82 5.57
C GLY A 21 -1.02 -9.37 6.49
N SER A 22 -0.64 -10.64 6.30
CA SER A 22 0.44 -11.25 7.07
C SER A 22 1.80 -10.59 6.83
N SER A 23 2.11 -10.19 5.58
CA SER A 23 3.37 -9.52 5.24
C SER A 23 3.48 -8.15 5.90
N ASN A 24 2.38 -7.36 5.92
CA ASN A 24 2.38 -6.05 6.58
C ASN A 24 2.51 -6.18 8.11
N LEU A 25 1.83 -7.16 8.71
CA LEU A 25 1.99 -7.45 10.14
C LEU A 25 3.43 -7.91 10.47
N TYR A 26 4.03 -8.74 9.63
CA TYR A 26 5.42 -9.16 9.79
C TYR A 26 6.40 -7.99 9.66
N ALA A 27 6.16 -7.07 8.73
CA ALA A 27 6.97 -5.85 8.58
C ALA A 27 6.90 -4.97 9.84
N LEU A 28 5.71 -4.80 10.43
CA LEU A 28 5.56 -4.13 11.73
C LEU A 28 6.34 -4.85 12.83
N SER A 29 6.21 -6.17 12.95
CA SER A 29 6.94 -6.95 13.96
C SER A 29 8.46 -6.80 13.80
N SER A 30 8.97 -6.95 12.58
CA SER A 30 10.41 -6.81 12.27
C SER A 30 10.93 -5.42 12.63
N MET A 31 10.13 -4.37 12.40
CA MET A 31 10.48 -3.00 12.78
C MET A 31 10.54 -2.83 14.31
N LEU A 32 9.60 -3.43 15.05
CA LEU A 32 9.61 -3.41 16.52
C LEU A 32 10.81 -4.15 17.09
N ASP A 33 11.15 -5.31 16.52
CA ASP A 33 12.33 -6.09 16.92
C ASP A 33 13.62 -5.29 16.70
N ALA A 34 13.76 -4.65 15.53
CA ALA A 34 14.90 -3.78 15.23
C ALA A 34 15.01 -2.60 16.23
N ILE A 35 13.89 -1.97 16.58
CA ILE A 35 13.86 -0.90 17.60
C ILE A 35 14.29 -1.44 18.98
N ALA A 36 13.80 -2.62 19.38
CA ALA A 36 14.15 -3.24 20.65
C ALA A 36 15.66 -3.59 20.71
N ASN A 37 16.22 -4.00 19.58
CA ASN A 37 17.65 -4.27 19.42
C ASN A 37 18.52 -3.01 19.28
N LYS A 38 17.89 -1.82 19.21
CA LYS A 38 18.55 -0.53 18.99
C LYS A 38 19.26 -0.42 17.64
N ASP A 39 18.77 -1.14 16.65
CA ASP A 39 19.21 -0.98 15.27
C ASP A 39 18.70 0.37 14.71
N GLN A 40 19.41 0.92 13.74
CA GLN A 40 18.95 2.10 13.03
C GLN A 40 17.78 1.74 12.10
N THR A 41 16.69 2.50 12.17
CA THR A 41 15.47 2.20 11.40
C THR A 41 14.84 3.44 10.79
N ALA A 42 13.81 3.23 9.95
CA ALA A 42 13.00 4.33 9.43
C ALA A 42 12.28 5.11 10.56
N ALA A 43 12.03 4.49 11.72
CA ALA A 43 11.38 5.15 12.86
C ALA A 43 12.25 6.25 13.50
N ASP A 44 13.56 6.24 13.24
CA ASP A 44 14.46 7.31 13.69
C ASP A 44 14.19 8.63 12.95
N SER A 45 13.62 8.56 11.75
CA SER A 45 13.39 9.72 10.87
C SER A 45 11.91 10.02 10.62
N TYR A 46 11.04 9.00 10.67
CA TYR A 46 9.63 9.11 10.32
C TYR A 46 8.72 8.58 11.43
N ASN A 47 7.50 9.11 11.52
CA ASN A 47 6.41 8.40 12.20
C ASN A 47 5.90 7.30 11.26
N LEU A 48 5.84 6.05 11.74
CA LEU A 48 5.39 4.93 10.93
C LEU A 48 3.97 4.52 11.33
N TYR A 49 3.07 4.43 10.36
CA TYR A 49 1.69 4.00 10.57
C TYR A 49 1.41 2.73 9.79
N PHE A 50 1.05 1.66 10.48
CA PHE A 50 0.74 0.36 9.88
C PHE A 50 -0.75 0.04 10.05
N VAL A 51 -1.41 -0.32 8.95
CA VAL A 51 -2.82 -0.74 8.90
C VAL A 51 -2.90 -2.11 8.21
N PRO A 52 -2.77 -3.22 8.95
CA PRO A 52 -2.72 -4.56 8.36
C PRO A 52 -4.03 -5.01 7.70
N ILE A 53 -5.17 -4.51 8.19
CA ILE A 53 -6.51 -4.87 7.69
C ILE A 53 -7.30 -3.59 7.41
N VAL A 54 -7.34 -3.18 6.14
CA VAL A 54 -8.20 -2.07 5.69
C VAL A 54 -9.66 -2.50 5.56
N ASN A 55 -9.90 -3.62 4.86
CA ASN A 55 -11.24 -4.15 4.57
C ASN A 55 -11.68 -5.15 5.67
N ILE A 56 -11.98 -4.65 6.87
CA ILE A 56 -12.26 -5.48 8.06
C ILE A 56 -13.46 -6.42 7.83
N ASP A 57 -14.55 -5.87 7.29
CA ASP A 57 -15.81 -6.58 7.04
C ASP A 57 -15.67 -7.59 5.88
N GLY A 58 -15.03 -7.20 4.77
CA GLY A 58 -14.71 -8.13 3.69
C GLY A 58 -13.78 -9.26 4.16
N TYR A 59 -12.80 -8.95 5.00
CA TYR A 59 -11.87 -9.94 5.55
C TYR A 59 -12.60 -10.96 6.42
N ASP A 60 -13.51 -10.51 7.30
CA ASP A 60 -14.38 -11.40 8.09
C ASP A 60 -15.21 -12.34 7.21
N ILE A 61 -15.85 -11.81 6.16
CA ILE A 61 -16.58 -12.62 5.16
C ILE A 61 -15.65 -13.65 4.52
N SER A 62 -14.38 -13.28 4.27
CA SER A 62 -13.39 -14.19 3.67
C SER A 62 -12.98 -15.36 4.58
N TRP A 63 -13.14 -15.23 5.89
CA TRP A 63 -12.93 -16.31 6.84
C TRP A 63 -14.18 -17.18 7.00
N ASN A 64 -15.35 -16.55 7.10
CA ASN A 64 -16.55 -17.19 7.63
C ASN A 64 -17.54 -17.66 6.56
N SER A 65 -17.46 -17.18 5.32
CA SER A 65 -18.50 -17.44 4.31
C SER A 65 -17.98 -17.60 2.89
N ASN A 66 -17.11 -16.70 2.42
CA ASN A 66 -16.61 -16.71 1.05
C ASN A 66 -15.12 -16.38 0.99
N ARG A 67 -14.26 -17.41 0.98
CA ARG A 67 -12.80 -17.25 0.91
C ARG A 67 -12.31 -16.34 -0.22
N LEU A 68 -13.05 -16.25 -1.32
CA LEU A 68 -12.72 -15.44 -2.48
C LEU A 68 -13.31 -14.03 -2.44
N GLN A 69 -13.89 -13.60 -1.31
CA GLN A 69 -14.39 -12.24 -1.11
C GLN A 69 -13.28 -11.22 -1.39
N ARG A 70 -13.55 -10.28 -2.28
CA ARG A 70 -12.59 -9.21 -2.64
C ARG A 70 -13.01 -7.89 -2.03
N LYS A 71 -14.30 -7.57 -2.13
CA LYS A 71 -14.92 -6.28 -1.82
C LYS A 71 -15.30 -6.19 -0.35
N ASN A 72 -15.69 -5.01 0.13
CA ASN A 72 -16.27 -4.88 1.47
C ASN A 72 -17.68 -5.51 1.54
N ALA A 73 -18.33 -5.48 2.71
CA ALA A 73 -19.66 -6.07 2.88
C ALA A 73 -20.77 -5.37 2.07
N ASN A 74 -20.52 -4.13 1.62
CA ASN A 74 -21.40 -3.39 0.72
C ASN A 74 -21.08 -3.62 -0.76
N GLU A 75 -20.27 -4.64 -1.07
CA GLU A 75 -19.94 -5.03 -2.43
C GLU A 75 -19.22 -3.93 -3.24
N VAL A 76 -18.46 -3.06 -2.56
CA VAL A 76 -17.60 -2.03 -3.15
C VAL A 76 -16.14 -2.52 -3.21
N ASP A 77 -15.52 -2.42 -4.39
CA ASP A 77 -14.08 -2.59 -4.53
C ASP A 77 -13.38 -1.34 -3.98
N LEU A 78 -12.76 -1.47 -2.81
CA LEU A 78 -12.14 -0.36 -2.11
C LEU A 78 -10.95 0.25 -2.86
N ASN A 79 -10.33 -0.48 -3.82
CA ASN A 79 -9.29 0.04 -4.69
C ASN A 79 -9.84 0.55 -6.02
N ARG A 80 -11.16 0.84 -6.08
CA ARG A 80 -11.86 1.55 -7.18
C ARG A 80 -12.74 2.69 -6.64
N ASN A 81 -12.47 3.11 -5.41
CA ASN A 81 -13.30 4.05 -4.66
C ASN A 81 -12.47 5.24 -4.19
N TRP A 82 -11.64 5.80 -5.06
CA TRP A 82 -10.83 6.99 -4.79
C TRP A 82 -11.02 8.04 -5.93
N PRO A 83 -11.22 9.35 -5.63
CA PRO A 83 -11.54 9.90 -4.32
C PRO A 83 -12.79 9.24 -3.76
N ALA A 84 -12.80 9.01 -2.44
CA ALA A 84 -13.84 8.22 -1.80
C ALA A 84 -15.23 8.79 -2.07
N ALA A 85 -16.08 8.00 -2.77
CA ALA A 85 -17.47 8.37 -3.03
C ALA A 85 -18.26 8.55 -1.73
N PHE A 86 -17.82 7.89 -0.65
CA PHE A 86 -18.33 8.04 0.70
C PHE A 86 -17.18 8.32 1.66
N LYS A 87 -17.35 9.28 2.58
CA LYS A 87 -16.34 9.61 3.59
C LYS A 87 -16.07 8.38 4.47
N HIS A 88 -14.87 7.83 4.40
CA HIS A 88 -14.41 6.80 5.33
C HIS A 88 -13.17 7.29 6.09
N TRP A 89 -12.82 6.56 7.15
CA TRP A 89 -11.82 7.00 8.12
C TRP A 89 -10.43 7.17 7.51
N ILE A 90 -10.04 6.33 6.54
CA ILE A 90 -8.74 6.42 5.85
C ILE A 90 -8.64 7.72 5.03
N ASP A 91 -9.64 8.06 4.21
CA ASP A 91 -9.69 9.32 3.46
C ASP A 91 -9.56 10.53 4.39
N LYS A 92 -10.32 10.52 5.50
CA LYS A 92 -10.24 11.58 6.50
C LYS A 92 -8.85 11.66 7.14
N TRP A 93 -8.26 10.52 7.50
CA TRP A 93 -6.95 10.48 8.14
C TRP A 93 -5.85 10.96 7.18
N LEU A 94 -5.85 10.51 5.93
CA LEU A 94 -4.89 10.95 4.90
C LEU A 94 -4.97 12.46 4.66
N LYS A 95 -6.18 13.04 4.60
CA LYS A 95 -6.35 14.50 4.48
C LYS A 95 -5.79 15.25 5.67
N ILE A 96 -5.97 14.73 6.89
CA ILE A 96 -5.41 15.35 8.10
C ILE A 96 -3.88 15.25 8.10
N LYS A 97 -3.33 14.15 7.59
CA LYS A 97 -1.90 13.87 7.59
C LYS A 97 -1.16 14.27 6.32
N SER A 98 -1.84 14.83 5.31
CA SER A 98 -1.26 15.09 3.99
C SER A 98 0.00 15.96 4.04
N SER A 99 0.03 16.98 4.91
CA SER A 99 1.19 17.86 5.09
C SER A 99 2.42 17.19 5.73
N GLU A 100 2.24 16.05 6.42
CA GLU A 100 3.34 15.27 7.01
C GLU A 100 3.63 13.98 6.23
N LEU A 101 2.77 13.56 5.31
CA LEU A 101 2.93 12.29 4.61
C LEU A 101 4.07 12.38 3.60
N ALA A 102 5.10 11.56 3.78
CA ALA A 102 6.25 11.47 2.89
C ALA A 102 6.14 10.35 1.86
N GLY A 103 5.22 9.40 2.07
CA GLY A 103 4.99 8.29 1.17
C GLY A 103 4.08 7.23 1.79
N CYS A 104 3.55 6.37 0.93
CA CYS A 104 2.69 5.26 1.30
C CYS A 104 3.10 3.96 0.60
N VAL A 105 2.79 2.83 1.23
CA VAL A 105 2.91 1.49 0.65
C VAL A 105 1.59 0.77 0.83
N ASP A 106 1.07 0.22 -0.26
CA ASP A 106 -0.15 -0.60 -0.26
C ASP A 106 0.17 -2.00 -0.79
N VAL A 107 -0.01 -3.00 0.06
CA VAL A 107 0.41 -4.38 -0.22
C VAL A 107 -0.76 -5.20 -0.75
N HIS A 108 -0.54 -5.87 -1.88
CA HIS A 108 -1.53 -6.68 -2.61
C HIS A 108 -0.97 -8.06 -3.00
N SER A 109 -1.86 -9.00 -3.36
CA SER A 109 -1.50 -10.31 -3.95
C SER A 109 -2.56 -10.86 -4.94
N TYR A 110 -2.25 -11.66 -5.96
CA TYR A 110 -0.93 -12.09 -6.44
C TYR A 110 -0.59 -11.40 -7.77
N GLY A 111 0.67 -10.98 -7.92
CA GLY A 111 1.16 -10.29 -9.11
C GLY A 111 1.89 -11.19 -10.13
N GLY A 112 1.74 -12.52 -10.03
CA GLY A 112 2.27 -13.47 -11.02
C GLY A 112 3.79 -13.46 -11.25
N GLY A 113 4.59 -13.10 -10.23
CA GLY A 113 6.04 -12.96 -10.33
C GLY A 113 6.65 -11.99 -9.30
N GLY A 114 5.80 -11.16 -8.70
CA GLY A 114 6.20 -10.09 -7.79
C GLY A 114 6.24 -8.78 -8.56
N LEU A 115 5.52 -7.77 -8.08
CA LEU A 115 5.44 -6.47 -8.73
C LEU A 115 5.64 -5.38 -7.69
N VAL A 116 6.49 -4.40 -8.02
CA VAL A 116 6.54 -3.10 -7.34
C VAL A 116 5.88 -2.10 -8.27
N GLN A 117 4.68 -1.66 -7.91
CA GLN A 117 3.91 -0.72 -8.72
C GLN A 117 4.00 0.68 -8.13
N TYR A 118 4.20 1.66 -9.01
CA TYR A 118 4.15 3.09 -8.69
C TYR A 118 3.15 3.80 -9.62
N PRO A 119 2.73 5.04 -9.34
CA PRO A 119 1.78 5.77 -10.18
C PRO A 119 2.21 5.87 -11.66
N ASN A 120 1.30 6.11 -12.60
CA ASN A 120 -0.16 6.19 -12.42
C ASN A 120 -0.81 4.81 -12.64
N ARG A 121 -2.05 4.64 -12.16
CA ARG A 121 -2.89 3.45 -12.38
C ARG A 121 -4.09 3.72 -13.27
N ASP A 122 -4.65 4.93 -13.24
CA ASP A 122 -5.78 5.35 -14.07
C ASP A 122 -5.42 5.63 -15.54
N THR A 123 -4.13 5.67 -15.87
CA THR A 123 -3.60 5.86 -17.22
C THR A 123 -2.32 5.05 -17.47
N THR A 124 -1.96 4.85 -18.75
CA THR A 124 -0.63 4.35 -19.15
C THR A 124 0.36 5.48 -19.40
N GLU A 125 -0.09 6.73 -19.37
CA GLU A 125 0.77 7.89 -19.54
C GLU A 125 1.76 8.05 -18.37
N PRO A 126 2.91 8.72 -18.61
CA PRO A 126 3.85 9.08 -17.55
C PRO A 126 3.21 9.88 -16.41
N ILE A 127 3.85 9.86 -15.24
CA ILE A 127 3.46 10.66 -14.06
C ILE A 127 3.61 12.15 -14.38
N GLY A 128 4.71 12.53 -15.04
CA GLY A 128 5.08 13.92 -15.31
C GLY A 128 5.83 14.58 -14.15
N ASN A 129 6.05 15.90 -14.26
CA ASN A 129 6.68 16.75 -13.23
C ASN A 129 8.04 16.24 -12.69
N ASP A 130 8.86 15.63 -13.54
CA ASP A 130 10.16 15.02 -13.21
C ASP A 130 10.09 13.89 -12.15
N ASP A 131 8.91 13.31 -11.91
CA ASP A 131 8.73 12.25 -10.92
C ASP A 131 8.87 10.84 -11.52
N ASP A 132 8.73 10.70 -12.83
CA ASP A 132 8.86 9.42 -13.55
C ASP A 132 10.17 8.69 -13.23
N GLU A 133 11.30 9.38 -13.36
CA GLU A 133 12.61 8.79 -13.09
C GLU A 133 12.80 8.46 -11.61
N LYS A 134 12.29 9.31 -10.70
CA LYS A 134 12.40 9.11 -9.26
C LYS A 134 11.64 7.85 -8.82
N PHE A 135 10.40 7.70 -9.28
CA PHE A 135 9.59 6.52 -8.96
C PHE A 135 10.13 5.26 -9.61
N LYS A 136 10.66 5.37 -10.84
CA LYS A 136 11.35 4.25 -11.48
C LYS A 136 12.54 3.78 -10.65
N VAL A 137 13.45 4.69 -10.28
CA VAL A 137 14.65 4.35 -9.49
C VAL A 137 14.27 3.80 -8.12
N LEU A 138 13.27 4.38 -7.45
CA LEU A 138 12.76 3.87 -6.17
C LEU A 138 12.19 2.46 -6.34
N GLY A 139 11.35 2.25 -7.35
CA GLY A 139 10.73 0.96 -7.65
C GLY A 139 11.77 -0.13 -7.92
N ASP A 140 12.76 0.16 -8.77
CA ASP A 140 13.84 -0.76 -9.10
C ASP A 140 14.63 -1.16 -7.83
N LYS A 141 14.99 -0.19 -6.99
CA LYS A 141 15.70 -0.45 -5.72
C LYS A 141 14.88 -1.29 -4.73
N VAL A 142 13.57 -1.07 -4.66
CA VAL A 142 12.68 -1.88 -3.82
C VAL A 142 12.57 -3.30 -4.36
N ALA A 143 12.48 -3.46 -5.68
CA ALA A 143 12.46 -4.78 -6.33
C ALA A 143 13.78 -5.53 -6.08
N ASP A 144 14.92 -4.86 -6.22
CA ASP A 144 16.25 -5.41 -5.92
C ASP A 144 16.41 -5.78 -4.43
N ALA A 145 15.85 -4.99 -3.51
CA ALA A 145 15.86 -5.32 -2.09
C ALA A 145 14.99 -6.55 -1.76
N ALA A 146 13.95 -6.81 -2.55
CA ALA A 146 13.07 -7.99 -2.43
C ALA A 146 13.64 -9.25 -3.13
N SER A 147 14.92 -9.22 -3.55
CA SER A 147 15.63 -10.15 -4.47
C SER A 147 15.67 -11.65 -4.16
N SER A 148 14.85 -12.18 -3.24
CA SER A 148 14.56 -13.62 -3.21
C SER A 148 13.62 -14.08 -4.33
N THR A 149 12.99 -13.14 -5.04
CA THR A 149 11.96 -13.37 -6.06
C THR A 149 12.08 -12.31 -7.17
N ASN A 150 11.86 -12.67 -8.44
CA ASN A 150 11.99 -11.80 -9.61
C ASN A 150 10.95 -10.64 -9.65
N TYR A 151 10.93 -9.79 -8.63
CA TYR A 151 10.05 -8.62 -8.60
C TYR A 151 10.40 -7.68 -9.74
N LYS A 152 9.38 -7.20 -10.45
CA LYS A 152 9.53 -6.19 -11.49
C LYS A 152 8.90 -4.88 -11.04
N ALA A 153 9.66 -3.80 -11.15
CA ALA A 153 9.13 -2.46 -10.97
C ALA A 153 8.51 -1.94 -12.28
N GLN A 154 7.33 -1.31 -12.19
CA GLN A 154 6.66 -0.67 -13.32
C GLN A 154 5.55 0.28 -12.86
N THR A 155 5.06 1.15 -13.75
CA THR A 155 3.83 1.91 -13.49
C THR A 155 2.66 0.95 -13.29
N ALA A 156 1.74 1.32 -12.41
CA ALA A 156 0.59 0.50 -12.09
C ALA A 156 -0.37 0.33 -13.29
N GLY A 157 -0.47 1.34 -14.15
CA GLY A 157 -1.22 1.32 -15.41
C GLY A 157 -0.65 0.34 -16.43
N SER A 158 0.67 0.09 -16.42
CA SER A 158 1.30 -0.94 -17.27
C SER A 158 0.86 -2.36 -16.93
N PHE A 159 0.42 -2.61 -15.69
CA PHE A 159 -0.20 -3.90 -15.33
C PHE A 159 -1.66 -3.98 -15.82
N GLY A 160 -2.33 -2.84 -15.88
CA GLY A 160 -3.68 -2.70 -16.43
C GLY A 160 -4.41 -1.51 -15.81
N VAL A 161 -4.89 -0.62 -16.67
CA VAL A 161 -5.56 0.63 -16.27
C VAL A 161 -6.75 0.38 -15.34
N ALA A 162 -6.82 1.14 -14.26
CA ALA A 162 -7.93 1.13 -13.33
C ALA A 162 -8.16 2.48 -12.69
N ILE A 163 -9.39 2.97 -12.76
CA ILE A 163 -9.78 4.26 -12.18
C ILE A 163 -10.10 4.09 -10.70
N GLY A 164 -9.72 5.11 -9.93
CA GLY A 164 -10.01 5.21 -8.50
C GLY A 164 -9.21 4.25 -7.63
N ALA A 165 -7.96 3.99 -8.04
CA ALA A 165 -7.01 3.27 -7.23
C ALA A 165 -6.42 4.15 -6.13
N PHE A 166 -6.07 3.54 -5.01
CA PHE A 166 -5.44 4.20 -3.87
C PHE A 166 -4.14 4.92 -4.24
N VAL A 167 -3.34 4.30 -5.11
CA VAL A 167 -2.02 4.80 -5.52
C VAL A 167 -2.07 6.13 -6.27
N ASP A 168 -3.19 6.45 -6.93
CA ASP A 168 -3.37 7.72 -7.65
C ASP A 168 -3.96 8.82 -6.76
N TYR A 169 -4.44 8.47 -5.56
CA TYR A 169 -5.14 9.39 -4.67
C TYR A 169 -4.21 10.14 -3.71
N ILE A 170 -3.05 9.57 -3.41
CA ILE A 170 -2.11 10.07 -2.41
C ILE A 170 -1.17 11.12 -3.00
#